data_AF-A0A967NTI3-F1
#
_entry.id   AF-A0A967NTI3-F1
#
_cell.length_a   1.000
_cell.length_b   1.000
_cell.length_c   1.000
_cell.angle_alpha   90.00
_cell.angle_beta   90.00
_cell.angle_gamma   90.00
#
_symmetry.space_group_name_H-M   'P 1'
#
loop_
_entity.id
_entity.type
_entity.pdbx_description
1 polymer ?
#
loop_
_entity_poly.entity_id
_entity_poly.type
_entity_poly.pdbx_seq_one_letter_code
_entity_poly.pdbx_strand_id
1 'polypeptide(L)'
;ERHDDKRVRLATFRGDYQIDDNDSLIFQVGYNEGPREEDNTLDLAVPDHQRKVTSQYQQIRWIHALPDYGELLLQFYHTALD
;
A
#
# COMPACT_ATOMS: atom_id res chain seq x y z
N GLU A 1 -30.11 6.23 18.65
CA GLU A 1 -29.09 6.82 17.78
C GLU A 1 -28.41 5.70 17.02
N ARG A 2 -28.36 5.76 15.68
CA ARG A 2 -27.70 4.73 14.86
C ARG A 2 -26.29 5.24 14.57
N HIS A 3 -25.31 4.71 15.28
CA HIS A 3 -23.89 4.95 15.02
C HIS A 3 -23.50 4.20 13.75
N ASP A 4 -23.21 4.94 12.69
CA ASP A 4 -22.61 4.42 11.46
C ASP A 4 -21.14 4.84 11.41
N ASP A 5 -20.33 4.18 12.25
CA ASP A 5 -18.94 4.56 12.45
C ASP A 5 -18.03 3.78 11.49
N LYS A 6 -17.65 4.37 10.35
CA LYS A 6 -16.65 3.82 9.42
C LYS A 6 -15.23 4.12 9.90
N ARG A 7 -14.47 3.09 10.28
CA ARG A 7 -13.08 3.24 10.75
C ARG A 7 -12.08 2.69 9.74
N VAL A 8 -11.33 3.59 9.11
CA VAL A 8 -10.20 3.25 8.25
C VAL A 8 -8.90 3.43 9.04
N ARG A 9 -7.98 2.48 8.91
CA ARG A 9 -6.63 2.54 9.48
C ARG A 9 -5.62 2.44 8.36
N LEU A 10 -4.75 3.44 8.27
CA LEU A 10 -3.68 3.50 7.29
C LEU A 10 -2.37 3.73 8.05
N ALA A 11 -1.36 2.92 7.72
CA ALA A 11 0.00 3.16 8.13
C ALA A 11 0.91 3.01 6.90
N THR A 12 1.76 3.99 6.68
CA THR A 12 2.79 3.93 5.64
C THR A 12 4.12 4.28 6.26
N PHE A 13 5.14 3.55 5.84
CA PHE A 13 6.51 3.79 6.23
C PHE A 13 7.37 3.79 4.99
N ARG A 14 8.22 4.81 4.89
CA ARG A 14 9.22 4.95 3.84
C ARG A 14 10.54 5.28 4.49
N GLY A 15 11.60 4.65 4.01
CA GLY A 15 12.94 5.10 4.29
C GLY A 15 13.80 5.02 3.04
N ASP A 16 14.71 5.98 2.99
CA ASP A 16 15.66 6.18 1.91
C ASP A 16 17.04 6.08 2.55
N TYR A 17 17.91 5.26 1.96
CA TYR A 17 19.24 4.98 2.47
C TYR A 17 20.26 5.17 1.34
N GLN A 18 21.20 6.09 1.54
CA GLN A 18 22.34 6.26 0.64
C GLN A 18 23.41 5.23 1.02
N ILE A 19 23.74 4.32 0.11
CA ILE A 19 24.77 3.30 0.33
C ILE A 19 26.14 3.93 0.14
N ASP A 20 26.32 4.66 -0.96
CA ASP A 20 27.53 5.42 -1.31
C ASP A 20 27.15 6.54 -2.30
N ASP A 21 28.12 7.22 -2.93
CA ASP A 21 27.85 8.35 -3.84
C ASP A 21 27.10 7.95 -5.12
N ASN A 22 27.06 6.66 -5.47
CA ASN A 22 26.45 6.13 -6.68
C ASN A 22 25.18 5.32 -6.40
N ASP A 23 25.03 4.78 -5.20
CA ASP A 23 23.99 3.82 -4.88
C ASP A 23 23.02 4.30 -3.79
N SER A 24 21.72 4.17 -4.05
CA SER A 24 20.68 4.44 -3.06
C SER A 24 19.61 3.35 -3.04
N LEU A 25 19.05 3.13 -1.86
CA LEU A 25 18.00 2.16 -1.60
C LEU A 25 16.79 2.85 -0.98
N ILE A 26 15.61 2.63 -1.56
CA ILE A 26 14.33 3.14 -1.05
C ILE A 26 13.47 1.92 -0.69
N PHE A 27 13.02 1.85 0.55
CA PHE A 27 12.06 0.86 1.00
C PHE A 27 10.75 1.54 1.40
N GLN A 28 9.64 0.94 1.01
CA GLN A 28 8.31 1.38 1.40
C GLN A 28 7.47 0.19 1.82
N VAL A 29 6.76 0.32 2.93
CA VAL A 29 5.75 -0.65 3.34
C VAL A 29 4.49 0.10 3.73
N GLY A 30 3.34 -0.51 3.50
CA GLY A 30 2.09 0.06 3.94
C GLY A 30 1.05 -0.98 4.30
N TYR A 31 0.16 -0.56 5.17
CA TYR A 31 -0.95 -1.33 5.70
C TYR A 31 -2.21 -0.47 5.62
N ASN A 32 -3.27 -1.01 5.04
CA ASN A 32 -4.57 -0.38 4.97
C ASN A 32 -5.65 -1.37 5.41
N GLU A 33 -6.49 -0.96 6.35
CA GLU A 33 -7.59 -1.75 6.89
C GLU A 33 -8.83 -0.86 6.90
N GLY A 34 -9.93 -1.38 6.38
CA GLY A 34 -11.20 -0.66 6.47
C GLY A 34 -12.39 -1.47 6.00
N PRO A 35 -13.61 -1.02 6.34
CA PRO A 35 -14.82 -1.58 5.79
C PRO A 35 -14.89 -1.26 4.29
N ARG A 36 -15.10 -2.29 3.50
CA ARG A 36 -15.48 -2.20 2.09
C ARG A 36 -16.91 -2.70 1.99
N GLU A 37 -17.79 -1.84 1.52
CA GLU A 37 -19.15 -2.26 1.17
C GLU A 37 -19.03 -3.18 -0.04
N GLU A 38 -19.54 -4.39 0.12
CA GLU A 38 -19.72 -5.34 -0.97
C GLU A 38 -21.22 -5.60 -1.09
N ASP A 39 -21.99 -4.54 -1.37
CA ASP A 39 -23.37 -4.71 -1.76
C ASP A 39 -23.68 -3.88 -3.00
N ASN A 40 -23.65 -4.57 -4.14
CA ASN A 40 -24.01 -4.01 -5.44
C ASN A 40 -25.47 -4.37 -5.78
N THR A 41 -26.32 -4.49 -4.74
CA THR A 41 -27.73 -4.88 -4.88
C THR A 41 -28.65 -3.71 -4.53
N LEU A 42 -29.64 -3.44 -5.38
CA LEU A 42 -30.70 -2.46 -5.15
C LEU A 42 -31.85 -3.04 -4.30
N ASP A 43 -31.63 -4.19 -3.67
CA ASP A 43 -32.66 -4.95 -2.98
C ASP A 43 -32.65 -4.63 -1.49
N LEU A 44 -33.73 -3.99 -1.02
CA LEU A 44 -33.93 -3.60 0.38
C LEU A 44 -34.04 -4.80 1.34
N ALA A 45 -34.15 -6.03 0.83
CA ALA A 45 -34.22 -7.26 1.61
C ALA A 45 -32.84 -7.90 1.89
N VAL A 46 -31.76 -7.44 1.25
CA VAL A 46 -30.41 -7.94 1.49
C VAL A 46 -29.82 -7.20 2.71
N PRO A 47 -29.41 -7.92 3.78
CA PRO A 47 -28.75 -7.28 4.91
C PRO A 47 -27.37 -6.77 4.49
N ASP A 48 -27.04 -5.52 4.86
CA ASP A 48 -25.73 -4.91 4.59
C ASP A 48 -24.59 -5.78 5.16
N HIS A 49 -23.82 -6.41 4.28
CA HIS A 49 -22.66 -7.20 4.63
C HIS A 49 -21.40 -6.33 4.53
N GLN A 50 -20.97 -5.75 5.66
CA GLN A 50 -19.68 -5.07 5.74
C GLN A 50 -18.54 -6.08 5.66
N ARG A 51 -17.82 -6.11 4.53
CA ARG A 51 -16.57 -6.87 4.42
C ARG A 51 -15.42 -6.03 4.93
N LYS A 52 -14.66 -6.55 5.88
CA LYS A 52 -13.40 -5.95 6.29
C LYS A 52 -12.31 -6.37 5.31
N VAL A 53 -11.69 -5.41 4.64
CA VAL A 53 -10.59 -5.66 3.70
C VAL A 53 -9.30 -5.16 4.32
N THR A 54 -8.28 -6.01 4.30
CA THR A 54 -6.92 -5.67 4.71
C THR A 54 -6.02 -5.72 3.48
N SER A 55 -5.25 -4.67 3.24
CA SER A 55 -4.28 -4.61 2.17
C SER A 55 -2.91 -4.25 2.73
N GLN A 56 -1.90 -4.95 2.25
CA GLN A 56 -0.51 -4.72 2.60
C GLN A 56 0.32 -4.62 1.34
N TYR A 57 1.31 -3.72 1.34
CA TYR A 57 2.29 -3.67 0.26
C TYR A 57 3.69 -3.52 0.82
N GLN A 58 4.66 -4.09 0.10
CA GLN A 58 6.08 -3.85 0.31
C GLN A 58 6.75 -3.52 -1.02
N GLN A 59 7.62 -2.52 -1.02
CA GLN A 59 8.39 -2.10 -2.17
C GLN A 59 9.84 -1.88 -1.76
N ILE A 60 10.76 -2.36 -2.60
CA ILE A 60 12.18 -2.03 -2.50
C ILE A 60 12.60 -1.52 -3.87
N ARG A 61 13.31 -0.40 -3.89
CA ARG A 61 13.91 0.18 -5.09
C ARG A 61 15.38 0.43 -4.83
N TRP A 62 16.22 -0.09 -5.71
CA TRP A 62 17.64 0.23 -5.76
C TRP A 62 17.90 1.08 -6.99
N ILE A 63 18.70 2.13 -6.80
CA ILE A 63 19.09 3.09 -7.82
C ILE A 63 20.62 3.13 -7.82
N HIS A 64 21.20 2.89 -9.00
CA HIS A 64 22.63 2.96 -9.24
C HIS A 64 22.93 4.01 -10.32
N ALA A 65 23.68 5.04 -9.98
CA ALA A 65 24.14 6.07 -10.89
C ALA A 65 25.29 5.55 -11.75
N LEU A 66 25.09 5.57 -13.07
CA LEU A 66 26.09 5.21 -14.07
C LEU A 66 26.89 6.46 -14.50
N PRO A 67 28.10 6.27 -15.08
CA PRO A 67 28.80 7.35 -15.77
C PRO A 67 27.93 8.01 -16.85
N ASP A 68 28.29 9.25 -17.23
CA ASP A 68 27.59 10.03 -18.25
C ASP A 68 26.11 10.33 -17.94
N TYR A 69 25.79 10.53 -16.65
CA TYR A 69 24.45 10.88 -16.16
C TYR A 69 23.38 9.80 -16.39
N GLY A 70 23.81 8.55 -16.57
CA GLY A 70 22.91 7.39 -16.66
C GLY A 70 22.44 6.90 -15.28
N GLU A 71 21.36 6.14 -15.26
CA GLU A 71 20.83 5.52 -14.04
C GLU A 71 20.31 4.11 -14.35
N LEU A 72 20.63 3.16 -13.47
CA LEU A 72 20.02 1.84 -13.43
C LEU A 72 19.08 1.76 -12.22
N LEU A 73 17.81 1.43 -12.46
CA LEU A 73 16.79 1.29 -11.42
C LEU A 73 16.26 -0.14 -11.41
N LEU A 74 16.33 -0.78 -10.25
CA LEU A 74 15.67 -2.05 -9.98
C LEU A 74 14.58 -1.85 -8.93
N GLN A 75 13.36 -2.29 -9.24
CA GLN A 75 12.23 -2.21 -8.32
C GLN A 75 11.58 -3.58 -8.12
N PHE A 76 11.46 -3.97 -6.87
CA PHE A 76 10.63 -5.08 -6.44
C PHE A 76 9.40 -4.55 -5.72
N TYR A 77 8.24 -5.12 -6.03
CA TYR A 77 6.97 -4.77 -5.41
C TYR A 77 6.15 -6.03 -5.11
N HIS A 78 5.61 -6.11 -3.90
CA HIS A 78 4.71 -7.16 -3.48
C HIS A 78 3.47 -6.54 -2.83
N THR A 79 2.31 -7.14 -3.08
CA THR A 79 1.03 -6.72 -2.51
C THR A 79 0.26 -7.96 -2.08
N ALA A 80 -0.41 -7.86 -0.93
CA ALA A 80 -1.31 -8.87 -0.42
C ALA A 80 -2.67 -8.21 -0.09
N LEU A 81 -3.74 -8.95 -0.35
CA LEU A 81 -5.11 -8.54 -0.09
C LEU A 81 -5.81 -9.70 0.63
N ASP A 82 -6.30 -9.43 1.83
CA ASP A 82 -7.07 -10.35 2.67
C ASP A 82 -8.51 -9.82 2.86
#